data_AF-A0A1C0TXM1-F1
#
_entry.id   AF-A0A1C0TXM1-F1
#
_cell.length_a   1.000
_cell.length_b   1.000
_cell.length_c   1.000
_cell.angle_alpha   90.00
_cell.angle_beta   90.00
_cell.angle_gamma   90.00
#
_symmetry.space_group_name_H-M   'P 1'
#
loop_
_entity.id
_entity.type
_entity.pdbx_description
1 polymer ?
#
loop_
_entity_poly.entity_id
_entity_poly.type
_entity_poly.pdbx_seq_one_letter_code
_entity_poly.pdbx_strand_id
1 'polypeptide(L)'
;MDDHIWFTRKARIFASERLLSNNKHSQYILIYYSLLNVIISIYSTKYELILGESTSLHLIIMATSILVLSLIVSNMDYKRKALEFKDNYINLQLLLEDKSIHISLKWKKYCELLKQTDNHAHIDDLMFRVLNRHTLTSRKPMKREIAHVYLYRLAKQIILALIYLWPLFAIFTL
;
A
#
# COMPACT_ATOMS: atom_id res chain seq x y z
N MET A 1 -16.68 -25.10 0.83
CA MET A 1 -16.42 -24.33 2.06
C MET A 1 -14.94 -23.99 2.20
N ASP A 2 -14.06 -24.99 2.13
CA ASP A 2 -12.61 -24.79 2.17
C ASP A 2 -12.10 -23.86 1.06
N ASP A 3 -12.68 -23.93 -0.15
CA ASP A 3 -12.42 -22.97 -1.23
C ASP A 3 -12.66 -21.52 -0.80
N HIS A 4 -13.78 -21.21 -0.14
CA HIS A 4 -14.08 -19.85 0.32
C HIS A 4 -13.05 -19.36 1.33
N ILE A 5 -12.72 -20.19 2.32
CA ILE A 5 -11.70 -19.88 3.33
C ILE A 5 -10.35 -19.64 2.65
N TRP A 6 -9.99 -20.47 1.68
CA TRP A 6 -8.73 -20.37 0.95
C TRP A 6 -8.63 -19.10 0.11
N PHE A 7 -9.66 -18.74 -0.65
CA PHE A 7 -9.67 -17.50 -1.44
C PHE A 7 -9.60 -16.26 -0.54
N THR A 8 -10.41 -16.21 0.52
CA THR A 8 -10.39 -15.10 1.49
C THR A 8 -9.01 -14.95 2.11
N ARG A 9 -8.40 -16.06 2.53
CA ARG A 9 -7.04 -16.07 3.08
C ARG A 9 -6.03 -15.50 2.07
N LYS A 10 -6.10 -15.92 0.81
CA LYS A 10 -5.21 -15.42 -0.25
C LYS A 10 -5.44 -13.93 -0.51
N ALA A 11 -6.67 -13.46 -0.58
CA ALA A 11 -6.98 -12.03 -0.72
C ALA A 11 -6.43 -11.20 0.46
N ARG A 12 -6.53 -11.70 1.70
CA ARG A 12 -5.97 -11.05 2.90
C ARG A 12 -4.44 -10.97 2.89
N ILE A 13 -3.75 -11.96 2.32
CA ILE A 13 -2.28 -11.89 2.10
C ILE A 13 -1.93 -10.72 1.18
N PHE A 14 -2.59 -10.62 0.02
CA PHE A 14 -2.35 -9.53 -0.93
C PHE A 14 -2.70 -8.15 -0.33
N ALA A 15 -3.75 -8.07 0.49
CA ALA A 15 -4.10 -6.85 1.21
C ALA A 15 -2.98 -6.43 2.19
N SER A 16 -2.44 -7.38 2.97
CA SER A 16 -1.33 -7.12 3.89
C SER A 16 -0.08 -6.62 3.16
N GLU A 17 0.31 -7.29 2.07
CA GLU A 17 1.46 -6.88 1.26
C GLU A 17 1.27 -5.50 0.63
N ARG A 18 0.07 -5.19 0.13
CA ARG A 18 -0.27 -3.88 -0.43
C ARG A 18 -0.15 -2.78 0.62
N LEU A 19 -0.70 -2.99 1.82
CA LEU A 19 -0.61 -2.03 2.92
C LEU A 19 0.84 -1.82 3.35
N LEU A 20 1.63 -2.89 3.43
CA LEU A 20 3.06 -2.80 3.79
C LEU A 20 3.86 -2.05 2.71
N SER A 21 3.60 -2.31 1.43
CA SER A 21 4.21 -1.58 0.31
C SER A 21 3.85 -0.09 0.38
N ASN A 22 2.58 0.24 0.60
CA ASN A 22 2.13 1.62 0.74
C ASN A 22 2.83 2.32 1.91
N ASN A 23 2.91 1.65 3.07
CA ASN A 23 3.65 2.17 4.22
C ASN A 23 5.11 2.49 3.87
N LYS A 24 5.81 1.54 3.23
CA LYS A 24 7.21 1.74 2.81
C LYS A 24 7.36 2.95 1.89
N HIS A 25 6.52 3.07 0.85
CA HIS A 25 6.59 4.19 -0.09
C HIS A 25 6.29 5.53 0.59
N SER A 26 5.27 5.60 1.46
CA SER A 26 4.96 6.83 2.20
C SER A 26 6.15 7.29 3.06
N GLN A 27 6.80 6.36 3.75
CA GLN A 27 7.99 6.67 4.56
C GLN A 27 9.18 7.10 3.69
N TYR A 28 9.44 6.40 2.58
CA TYR A 28 10.53 6.76 1.67
C TYR A 28 10.31 8.12 1.00
N ILE A 29 9.07 8.45 0.61
CA ILE A 29 8.74 9.76 0.06
C ILE A 29 9.02 10.85 1.09
N LEU A 30 8.57 10.68 2.34
CA LEU A 30 8.85 11.67 3.40
C LEU A 30 10.35 11.87 3.62
N ILE A 31 11.13 10.79 3.70
CA ILE A 31 12.58 10.86 3.87
C ILE A 31 13.23 11.56 2.68
N TYR A 32 12.84 11.19 1.45
CA TYR A 32 13.39 11.75 0.22
C TYR A 32 13.14 13.27 0.14
N TYR A 33 11.90 13.71 0.38
CA TYR A 33 11.54 15.12 0.36
C TYR A 33 12.19 15.91 1.50
N SER A 34 12.31 15.32 2.69
CA SER A 34 13.00 15.94 3.82
C SER A 34 14.49 16.17 3.51
N LEU A 35 15.15 15.17 2.91
CA LEU A 35 16.54 15.26 2.53
C LEU A 35 16.75 16.35 1.47
N LEU A 36 15.90 16.40 0.44
CA LEU A 36 15.96 17.46 -0.57
C LEU A 36 15.78 18.85 0.04
N ASN A 37 14.82 19.01 0.95
CA ASN A 37 14.58 20.29 1.62
C ASN A 37 15.82 20.75 2.41
N VAL A 38 16.48 19.84 3.13
CA VAL A 38 17.73 20.13 3.86
C VAL A 38 18.86 20.51 2.91
N ILE A 39 19.05 19.76 1.82
CA ILE A 39 20.08 20.04 0.82
C ILE A 39 19.85 21.45 0.23
N ILE A 40 18.65 21.76 -0.25
CA ILE A 40 18.34 23.07 -0.83
C ILE A 40 18.52 24.19 0.21
N SER A 41 18.15 23.96 1.48
CA SER A 41 18.36 24.93 2.56
C SER A 41 19.84 25.26 2.80
N ILE A 42 20.71 24.24 2.79
CA ILE A 42 22.18 24.43 2.93
C ILE A 42 22.73 25.19 1.72
N TYR A 43 22.33 24.80 0.51
CA TYR A 43 22.78 25.47 -0.71
C TYR A 43 22.31 26.93 -0.77
N SER A 44 21.06 27.22 -0.39
CA SER A 44 20.51 28.58 -0.34
C SER A 44 21.23 29.48 0.66
N THR A 45 21.77 28.91 1.75
CA THR A 45 22.58 29.68 2.72
C THR A 45 23.93 30.10 2.14
N LYS A 46 24.53 29.25 1.29
CA LYS A 46 25.86 29.49 0.72
C LYS A 46 25.82 30.29 -0.59
N TYR A 47 24.77 30.11 -1.38
CA TYR A 47 24.58 30.77 -2.67
C TYR A 47 23.21 31.49 -2.61
N GLU A 48 23.23 32.81 -2.45
CA GLU A 48 22.05 33.63 -2.12
C GLU A 48 20.88 33.54 -3.13
N LEU A 49 21.07 32.96 -4.33
CA LEU A 49 20.14 33.16 -5.46
C LEU A 49 19.95 31.93 -6.38
N ILE A 50 19.85 30.70 -5.86
CA ILE A 50 19.56 29.54 -6.75
C ILE A 50 18.08 29.53 -7.20
N LEU A 51 17.15 30.03 -6.39
CA LEU A 51 15.68 29.97 -6.62
C LEU A 51 15.02 31.38 -6.62
N GLY A 52 15.83 32.44 -6.76
CA GLY A 52 15.38 33.84 -6.73
C GLY A 52 15.05 34.39 -5.33
N GLU A 53 14.50 35.61 -5.25
CA GLU A 53 14.21 36.31 -3.98
C GLU A 53 13.21 35.57 -3.08
N SER A 54 12.41 34.66 -3.63
CA SER A 54 11.37 33.92 -2.89
C SER A 54 11.81 32.53 -2.39
N THR A 55 13.10 32.19 -2.49
CA THR A 55 13.65 30.87 -2.07
C THR A 55 13.28 30.51 -0.63
N SER A 56 13.37 31.48 0.29
CA SER A 56 13.08 31.30 1.71
C SER A 56 11.62 30.88 1.95
N LEU A 57 10.67 31.50 1.25
CA LEU A 57 9.25 31.19 1.33
C LEU A 57 8.95 29.78 0.82
N HIS A 58 9.58 29.36 -0.28
CA HIS A 58 9.42 28.01 -0.84
C HIS A 58 9.93 26.92 0.13
N LEU A 59 11.09 27.14 0.75
CA LEU A 59 11.64 26.22 1.75
C LEU A 59 10.74 26.08 2.98
N ILE A 60 10.15 27.18 3.46
CA ILE A 60 9.21 27.15 4.58
C ILE A 60 7.95 26.36 4.20
N ILE A 61 7.35 26.62 3.04
CA ILE A 61 6.17 25.88 2.56
C ILE A 61 6.47 24.39 2.44
N MET A 62 7.64 24.03 1.89
CA MET A 62 8.06 22.63 1.74
C MET A 62 8.22 21.97 3.12
N ALA A 63 8.89 22.63 4.07
CA ALA A 63 9.06 22.13 5.43
C ALA A 63 7.72 21.94 6.15
N THR A 64 6.82 22.92 6.08
CA THR A 64 5.47 22.82 6.68
C THR A 64 4.66 21.71 6.03
N SER A 65 4.73 21.55 4.70
CA SER A 65 4.05 20.48 3.98
C SER A 65 4.56 19.09 4.39
N ILE A 66 5.88 18.91 4.47
CA ILE A 66 6.51 17.67 4.96
C ILE A 66 6.02 17.35 6.37
N LEU A 67 5.98 18.34 7.26
CA LEU A 67 5.50 18.16 8.63
C LEU A 67 4.04 17.69 8.66
N VAL A 68 3.13 18.36 7.96
CA VAL A 68 1.72 17.96 7.92
C VAL A 68 1.55 16.57 7.31
N LEU A 69 2.25 16.27 6.21
CA LEU A 69 2.21 14.94 5.59
C LEU A 69 2.77 13.86 6.52
N SER A 70 3.79 14.16 7.32
CA SER A 70 4.35 13.21 8.29
C SER A 70 3.33 12.79 9.34
N LEU A 71 2.54 13.75 9.83
CA LEU A 71 1.46 13.49 10.79
C LEU A 71 0.35 12.65 10.16
N ILE A 72 -0.05 12.98 8.93
CA ILE A 72 -1.06 12.19 8.21
C ILE A 72 -0.58 10.75 8.03
N VAL A 73 0.63 10.55 7.50
CA VAL A 73 1.19 9.20 7.28
C VAL A 73 1.31 8.42 8.58
N SER A 74 1.69 9.09 9.69
CA SER A 74 1.75 8.47 11.01
C SER A 74 0.36 8.00 11.49
N ASN A 75 -0.70 8.76 11.21
CA ASN A 75 -2.07 8.45 11.65
C ASN A 75 -2.80 7.42 10.77
N MET A 76 -2.31 7.12 9.56
CA MET A 76 -2.98 6.15 8.67
C MET A 76 -2.79 4.68 9.09
N ASP A 77 -1.89 4.39 10.04
CA ASP A 77 -1.73 3.08 10.67
C ASP A 77 -1.59 1.88 9.70
N TYR A 78 -1.02 2.12 8.51
CA TYR A 78 -0.89 1.09 7.47
C TYR A 78 -0.19 -0.18 7.96
N LYS A 79 0.86 -0.02 8.78
CA LYS A 79 1.62 -1.13 9.34
C LYS A 79 0.77 -1.96 10.31
N ARG A 80 -0.02 -1.31 11.17
CA ARG A 80 -0.91 -1.99 12.13
C ARG A 80 -1.96 -2.79 11.38
N LYS A 81 -2.66 -2.18 10.42
CA LYS A 81 -3.66 -2.87 9.59
C LYS A 81 -3.07 -4.06 8.83
N ALA A 82 -1.85 -3.91 8.30
CA ALA A 82 -1.15 -5.01 7.63
C ALA A 82 -0.87 -6.20 8.56
N LEU A 83 -0.54 -5.93 9.83
CA LEU A 83 -0.34 -6.95 10.86
C LEU A 83 -1.65 -7.64 11.26
N GLU A 84 -2.74 -6.88 11.40
CA GLU A 84 -4.08 -7.44 11.67
C GLU A 84 -4.51 -8.40 10.55
N PHE A 85 -4.32 -8.03 9.28
CA PHE A 85 -4.54 -8.95 8.16
C PHE A 85 -3.63 -10.17 8.20
N LYS A 86 -2.39 -10.01 8.68
CA LYS A 86 -1.42 -11.10 8.80
C LYS A 86 -1.83 -12.13 9.82
N ASP A 87 -2.11 -11.70 11.04
CA ASP A 87 -2.56 -12.59 12.10
C ASP A 87 -3.85 -13.31 11.69
N ASN A 88 -4.73 -12.59 11.01
CA ASN A 88 -5.96 -13.16 10.52
C ASN A 88 -5.78 -14.24 9.44
N TYR A 89 -4.96 -14.00 8.40
CA TYR A 89 -4.76 -15.02 7.37
C TYR A 89 -4.00 -16.24 7.90
N ILE A 90 -3.19 -16.09 8.96
CA ILE A 90 -2.55 -17.21 9.67
C ILE A 90 -3.63 -18.05 10.36
N ASN A 91 -4.55 -17.41 11.09
CA ASN A 91 -5.67 -18.11 11.73
C ASN A 91 -6.60 -18.80 10.71
N LEU A 92 -6.83 -18.18 9.54
CA LEU A 92 -7.56 -18.81 8.44
C LEU A 92 -6.83 -20.04 7.88
N GLN A 93 -5.49 -20.03 7.83
CA GLN A 93 -4.70 -21.19 7.42
C GLN A 93 -4.86 -22.34 8.43
N LEU A 94 -4.74 -22.04 9.72
CA LEU A 94 -4.93 -23.04 10.78
C LEU A 94 -6.32 -23.65 10.73
N LEU A 95 -7.36 -22.82 10.52
CA LEU A 95 -8.73 -23.30 10.36
C LEU A 95 -8.89 -24.18 9.11
N LEU A 96 -8.18 -23.87 8.02
CA LEU A 96 -8.23 -24.66 6.78
C LEU A 96 -7.61 -26.05 6.97
N GLU A 97 -6.47 -26.11 7.68
CA GLU A 97 -5.70 -27.33 7.93
C GLU A 97 -6.36 -28.26 8.95
N ASP A 98 -7.18 -27.73 9.86
CA ASP A 98 -7.88 -28.53 10.86
C ASP A 98 -9.03 -29.33 10.23
N LYS A 99 -8.73 -30.59 9.92
CA LYS A 99 -9.68 -31.58 9.37
C LYS A 99 -10.59 -32.20 10.43
N SER A 100 -10.32 -31.99 11.71
CA SER A 100 -11.07 -32.60 12.83
C SER A 100 -12.34 -31.82 13.20
N ILE A 101 -12.43 -30.55 12.80
CA ILE A 101 -13.55 -29.67 13.14
C ILE A 101 -14.79 -29.98 12.29
N HIS A 102 -15.93 -30.15 12.95
CA HIS A 102 -17.24 -30.21 12.30
C HIS A 102 -17.54 -28.95 11.47
N ILE A 103 -18.10 -29.15 10.27
CA ILE A 103 -18.43 -28.08 9.30
C ILE A 103 -19.18 -26.89 9.90
N SER A 104 -20.17 -27.12 10.77
CA SER A 104 -20.95 -26.06 11.42
C SER A 104 -20.08 -25.18 12.33
N LEU A 105 -19.22 -25.79 13.13
CA LEU A 105 -18.28 -25.10 14.00
C LEU A 105 -17.18 -24.39 13.19
N LYS A 106 -16.70 -25.02 12.11
CA LYS A 106 -15.74 -24.42 11.18
C LYS A 106 -16.32 -23.15 10.55
N TRP A 107 -17.61 -23.14 10.22
CA TRP A 107 -18.28 -21.97 9.64
C TRP A 107 -18.41 -20.84 10.66
N LYS A 108 -18.79 -21.16 11.90
CA LYS A 108 -18.85 -20.19 12.98
C LYS A 108 -17.48 -19.52 13.22
N LYS A 109 -16.42 -20.32 13.35
CA LYS A 109 -15.04 -19.82 13.49
C LYS A 109 -14.63 -18.95 12.30
N TYR A 110 -14.98 -19.36 11.08
CA TYR A 110 -14.72 -18.56 9.88
C TYR A 110 -15.41 -17.19 9.94
N CYS A 111 -16.69 -17.13 10.29
CA CYS A 111 -17.42 -15.87 10.46
C CYS A 111 -16.83 -14.98 11.57
N GLU A 112 -16.36 -15.57 12.67
CA GLU A 112 -15.66 -14.83 13.73
C GLU A 112 -14.35 -14.22 13.20
N LEU A 113 -13.53 -15.00 12.48
CA LEU A 113 -12.33 -14.50 11.82
C LEU A 113 -12.64 -13.44 10.75
N LEU A 114 -13.79 -13.47 10.09
CA LEU A 114 -14.16 -12.42 9.15
C LEU A 114 -14.40 -11.08 9.85
N LYS A 115 -14.96 -11.08 11.06
CA LYS A 115 -15.28 -9.87 11.84
C LYS A 115 -14.06 -9.19 12.48
N GLN A 116 -12.93 -9.89 12.58
CA GLN A 116 -11.73 -9.40 13.28
C GLN A 116 -10.94 -8.33 12.52
N THR A 117 -11.09 -8.25 11.19
CA THR A 117 -10.32 -7.31 10.37
C THR A 117 -11.24 -6.58 9.41
N ASP A 118 -10.79 -5.41 8.96
CA ASP A 118 -11.38 -4.70 7.84
C ASP A 118 -11.54 -5.63 6.61
N ASN A 119 -12.45 -5.26 5.72
CA ASN A 119 -12.58 -5.93 4.43
C ASN A 119 -11.36 -5.63 3.56
N HIS A 120 -10.86 -6.64 2.85
CA HIS A 120 -9.85 -6.43 1.83
C HIS A 120 -10.45 -5.63 0.66
N ALA A 121 -9.61 -4.96 -0.13
CA ALA A 121 -10.09 -4.30 -1.33
C ALA A 121 -10.42 -5.35 -2.40
N HIS A 122 -11.36 -5.04 -3.30
CA HIS A 122 -11.70 -5.94 -4.41
C HIS A 122 -10.48 -6.27 -5.29
N ILE A 123 -9.57 -5.30 -5.46
CA ILE A 123 -8.34 -5.48 -6.23
C ILE A 123 -7.41 -6.55 -5.64
N ASP A 124 -7.48 -6.83 -4.32
CA ASP A 124 -6.61 -7.79 -3.66
C ASP A 124 -6.95 -9.24 -4.09
N ASP A 125 -8.23 -9.59 -4.14
CA ASP A 125 -8.72 -10.88 -4.67
C ASP A 125 -8.44 -11.01 -6.17
N LEU A 126 -8.70 -9.94 -6.95
CA LEU A 126 -8.41 -9.93 -8.39
C LEU A 126 -6.92 -10.13 -8.66
N MET A 127 -6.05 -9.46 -7.92
CA MET A 127 -4.61 -9.55 -8.09
C MET A 127 -4.11 -10.95 -7.80
N PHE A 128 -4.61 -11.59 -6.74
CA PHE A 128 -4.36 -13.00 -6.48
C PHE A 128 -4.78 -13.89 -7.66
N ARG A 129 -6.02 -13.72 -8.13
CA ARG A 129 -6.62 -14.54 -9.20
C ARG A 129 -5.87 -14.41 -10.53
N VAL A 130 -5.48 -13.19 -10.89
CA VAL A 130 -4.74 -12.90 -12.14
C VAL A 130 -3.34 -13.47 -12.11
N LEU A 131 -2.61 -13.32 -10.99
CA LEU A 131 -1.25 -13.83 -10.86
C LEU A 131 -1.18 -15.36 -10.83
N ASN A 132 -2.21 -16.01 -10.27
CA ASN A 132 -2.26 -17.47 -10.11
C ASN A 132 -3.18 -18.14 -11.13
N ARG A 133 -3.53 -17.46 -12.23
CA ARG A 133 -4.55 -17.92 -13.20
C ARG A 133 -4.34 -19.34 -13.73
N HIS A 134 -3.08 -19.79 -13.81
CA HIS A 134 -2.70 -21.11 -14.32
C HIS A 134 -2.84 -22.23 -13.28
N THR A 135 -2.77 -21.90 -11.99
CA THR A 135 -2.84 -22.87 -10.89
C THR A 135 -4.24 -22.98 -10.29
N LEU A 136 -5.16 -22.08 -10.67
CA LEU A 136 -6.53 -22.07 -10.17
C LEU A 136 -7.42 -23.12 -10.81
N THR A 137 -8.08 -23.91 -9.97
CA THR A 137 -9.13 -24.86 -10.34
C THR A 137 -10.51 -24.19 -10.41
N SER A 138 -10.79 -23.27 -9.48
CA SER A 138 -12.05 -22.51 -9.38
C SER A 138 -11.82 -20.99 -9.47
N ARG A 139 -12.88 -20.22 -9.76
CA ARG A 139 -12.86 -18.73 -9.87
C ARG A 139 -11.74 -18.19 -10.77
N LYS A 140 -11.57 -18.70 -11.99
CA LYS A 140 -10.58 -18.17 -12.94
C LYS A 140 -10.90 -16.71 -13.34
N PRO A 141 -9.89 -15.85 -13.54
CA PRO A 141 -10.11 -14.46 -13.92
C PRO A 141 -10.57 -14.33 -15.38
N MET A 142 -11.51 -13.43 -15.64
CA MET A 142 -11.92 -13.01 -16.98
C MET A 142 -10.86 -12.11 -17.62
N LYS A 143 -10.82 -12.06 -18.96
CA LYS A 143 -9.89 -11.18 -19.70
C LYS A 143 -9.99 -9.69 -19.27
N ARG A 144 -11.20 -9.22 -18.95
CA ARG A 144 -11.44 -7.86 -18.44
C ARG A 144 -10.81 -7.63 -17.06
N GLU A 145 -10.92 -8.61 -16.16
CA GLU A 145 -10.31 -8.57 -14.82
C GLU A 145 -8.78 -8.56 -14.91
N ILE A 146 -8.22 -9.34 -15.85
CA ILE A 146 -6.78 -9.35 -16.14
C ILE A 146 -6.32 -7.95 -16.59
N ALA A 147 -6.99 -7.38 -17.59
CA ALA A 147 -6.68 -6.03 -18.08
C ALA A 147 -6.78 -4.98 -16.96
N HIS A 148 -7.83 -5.05 -16.13
CA HIS A 148 -8.02 -4.14 -15.00
C HIS A 148 -6.86 -4.20 -13.99
N VAL A 149 -6.38 -5.41 -13.63
CA VAL A 149 -5.26 -5.56 -12.70
C VAL A 149 -3.96 -4.98 -13.27
N TYR A 150 -3.68 -5.22 -14.55
CA TYR A 150 -2.48 -4.66 -15.20
C TYR A 150 -2.56 -3.13 -15.30
N LEU A 151 -3.71 -2.58 -15.68
CA LEU A 151 -3.93 -1.13 -15.71
C LEU A 151 -3.79 -0.51 -14.32
N TYR A 152 -4.36 -1.11 -13.29
CA TYR A 152 -4.20 -0.66 -11.90
C TYR A 152 -2.73 -0.63 -11.47
N ARG A 153 -1.97 -1.69 -11.80
CA ARG A 153 -0.54 -1.77 -11.49
C ARG A 153 0.27 -0.71 -12.23
N LEU A 154 0.01 -0.54 -13.52
CA LEU A 154 0.68 0.46 -14.35
C LEU A 154 0.39 1.88 -13.83
N ALA A 155 -0.88 2.20 -13.58
CA ALA A 155 -1.29 3.48 -13.02
C ALA A 155 -0.62 3.75 -11.66
N LYS A 156 -0.58 2.76 -10.76
CA LYS A 156 0.12 2.89 -9.47
C LYS A 156 1.60 3.25 -9.66
N GLN A 157 2.29 2.57 -10.59
CA GLN A 157 3.72 2.84 -10.84
C GLN A 157 3.93 4.22 -11.48
N ILE A 158 3.07 4.63 -12.41
CA ILE A 158 3.12 5.96 -13.00
C ILE A 158 2.92 7.04 -11.93
N ILE A 159 1.90 6.91 -11.08
CA ILE A 159 1.64 7.85 -9.99
C ILE A 159 2.83 7.94 -9.04
N LEU A 160 3.40 6.80 -8.62
CA LEU A 160 4.57 6.80 -7.76
C LEU A 160 5.77 7.46 -8.46
N ALA A 161 6.04 7.13 -9.72
CA ALA A 161 7.13 7.76 -10.48
C ALA A 161 6.95 9.28 -10.58
N LEU A 162 5.74 9.77 -10.85
CA LEU A 162 5.43 11.20 -10.87
C LEU A 162 5.71 11.84 -9.50
N ILE A 163 5.28 11.22 -8.39
CA ILE A 163 5.54 11.74 -7.04
C ILE A 163 7.05 11.78 -6.74
N TYR A 164 7.83 10.78 -7.15
CA TYR A 164 9.28 10.78 -6.91
C TYR A 164 10.03 11.77 -7.81
N LEU A 165 9.58 11.97 -9.05
CA LEU A 165 10.24 12.86 -10.00
C LEU A 165 9.81 14.33 -9.86
N TRP A 166 8.66 14.59 -9.23
CA TRP A 166 8.11 15.94 -9.04
C TRP A 166 9.14 16.97 -8.53
N PRO A 167 9.96 16.69 -7.49
CA PRO A 167 10.92 17.67 -6.99
C PRO A 167 12.00 18.03 -8.00
N LEU A 168 12.40 17.08 -8.86
CA LEU A 168 13.40 17.33 -9.90
C LEU A 168 12.82 18.28 -10.96
N PHE A 169 11.57 18.04 -11.39
CA PHE A 169 10.90 18.95 -12.33
C PHE A 169 10.76 20.35 -11.75
N ALA A 170 10.34 20.47 -10.48
CA ALA A 170 10.18 21.76 -9.82
C ALA A 170 11.48 22.58 -9.78
N ILE A 171 12.63 21.92 -9.57
CA ILE A 171 13.96 22.58 -9.58
C ILE A 171 14.35 23.06 -10.98
N PHE A 172 13.99 22.35 -12.05
CA PHE A 172 14.36 22.74 -13.42
C PHE A 172 13.44 23.80 -14.04
N THR A 173 12.23 23.98 -13.51
CA THR A 173 11.25 24.95 -14.02
C THR A 173 11.26 26.30 -13.31
N LEU A 174 12.08 26.44 -12.26
CA LEU A 174 12.32 27.68 -11.50
C LEU A 174 13.69 28.25 -11.88
#